data_AF-A0A8S2PK37-F1
#
_entry.id   AF-A0A8S2PK37-F1
#
_cell.length_a   1.000
_cell.length_b   1.000
_cell.length_c   1.000
_cell.angle_alpha   90.00
_cell.angle_beta   90.00
_cell.angle_gamma   90.00
#
_symmetry.space_group_name_H-M   'P 1'
#
loop_
_entity.id
_entity.type
_entity.pdbx_description
1 polymer ?
#
loop_
_entity_poly.entity_id
_entity_poly.type
_entity_poly.pdbx_seq_one_letter_code
_entity_poly.pdbx_strand_id
1 'polypeptide(L)'
;VEFLEPNQRDEILNRGKIFVHSLTYDVEEYLAPARVLICSKCMGLGHFRKQCKQSLDTCDKCGKTHNDIKNHSLVCTQLQCIHCQGNHKSNDMKCPVVKQFRADLTKQLLSPAFRYKQQDNNIYLNSTNFQPPKGNPSSITTPIPTIGHSAMIHHTQ
;
A
#
# COMPACT_ATOMS: atom_id res chain seq x y z
N VAL A 1 21.57 14.04 9.75
CA VAL A 1 21.31 14.34 11.18
C VAL A 1 20.94 13.02 11.82
N GLU A 2 21.84 12.45 12.61
CA GLU A 2 21.52 11.30 13.45
C GLU A 2 21.03 11.81 14.80
N PHE A 3 19.93 11.27 15.30
CA PHE A 3 19.38 11.62 16.61
C PHE A 3 19.95 10.65 17.64
N LEU A 4 20.54 11.20 18.70
CA LEU A 4 21.25 10.44 19.72
C LEU A 4 20.30 9.90 20.80
N GLU A 5 19.17 10.57 21.01
CA GLU A 5 18.19 10.21 22.03
C GLU A 5 16.89 9.65 21.43
N PRO A 6 16.29 8.60 22.03
CA PRO A 6 15.08 7.96 21.51
C PRO A 6 13.89 8.91 21.35
N ASN A 7 13.78 9.93 22.22
CA ASN A 7 12.63 10.83 22.30
C ASN A 7 12.78 12.10 21.45
N GLN A 8 13.99 12.38 20.93
CA GLN A 8 14.27 13.58 20.13
C GLN A 8 13.40 13.64 18.87
N ARG A 9 13.11 12.48 18.27
CA ARG A 9 12.23 12.39 17.09
C ARG A 9 10.86 12.97 17.40
N ASP A 10 10.21 12.49 18.45
CA ASP A 10 8.83 12.86 18.76
C ASP A 10 8.74 14.31 19.23
N GLU A 11 9.76 14.80 19.94
CA GLU A 11 9.87 16.22 20.30
C GLU A 11 9.97 17.12 19.06
N ILE A 12 10.81 16.74 18.09
CA ILE A 12 11.00 17.50 16.85
C ILE A 12 9.74 17.47 15.97
N LEU A 13 9.07 16.31 15.88
CA LEU A 13 7.79 16.19 15.17
C LEU A 13 6.69 17.03 15.83
N ASN A 14 6.62 17.05 17.15
CA ASN A 14 5.64 17.87 17.89
C ASN A 14 5.91 19.36 17.76
N ARG A 15 7.19 19.77 17.69
CA ARG A 15 7.56 21.17 17.43
C ARG A 15 7.22 21.60 16.00
N GLY A 16 7.22 20.67 15.04
CA GLY A 16 6.87 20.91 13.62
C GLY A 16 7.86 21.76 12.84
N LYS A 17 8.91 22.29 13.47
CA LYS A 17 9.96 23.08 12.86
C LYS A 17 11.32 22.79 13.50
N ILE A 18 12.38 22.84 12.71
CA ILE A 18 13.77 22.82 13.20
C ILE A 18 14.53 24.04 12.72
N PHE A 19 15.46 24.49 13.55
CA PHE A 19 16.33 25.63 13.27
C PHE A 19 17.74 25.11 13.00
N VAL A 20 18.26 25.39 11.80
CA VAL A 20 19.62 24.99 11.41
C VAL A 20 20.31 26.21 10.83
N HIS A 21 21.32 26.73 11.54
CA HIS A 21 21.92 28.05 11.30
C HIS A 21 20.87 29.16 11.39
N SER A 22 20.71 29.98 10.33
CA SER A 22 19.74 31.06 10.25
C SER A 22 18.47 30.69 9.48
N LEU A 23 18.26 29.39 9.24
CA LEU A 23 17.16 28.87 8.43
C LEU A 23 16.19 28.04 9.29
N THR A 24 14.90 28.25 9.05
CA THR A 24 13.82 27.45 9.62
C THR A 24 13.36 26.43 8.58
N TYR A 25 13.21 25.18 9.01
CA TYR A 25 12.68 24.10 8.18
C TYR A 25 11.40 23.58 8.80
N ASP A 26 10.39 23.36 7.98
CA ASP A 26 9.21 22.62 8.39
C ASP A 26 9.56 21.13 8.54
N VAL A 27 9.06 20.55 9.62
CA VAL A 27 9.21 19.13 9.90
C VAL A 27 7.85 18.48 9.86
N GLU A 28 7.73 17.50 8.97
CA GLU A 28 6.60 16.61 8.89
C GLU A 28 7.05 15.19 9.18
N GLU A 29 6.16 14.37 9.72
CA GLU A 29 6.43 12.95 9.87
C GLU A 29 6.64 12.35 8.48
N TYR A 30 7.81 11.75 8.24
CA TYR A 30 8.01 11.00 7.00
C TYR A 30 7.32 9.66 7.10
N LEU A 31 6.33 9.51 6.24
CA LEU A 31 5.48 8.36 6.17
C LEU A 31 5.89 7.55 4.95
N ALA A 32 6.75 6.55 5.19
CA ALA A 32 7.15 5.63 4.14
C ALA A 32 5.88 5.07 3.46
N PRO A 33 5.70 5.30 2.15
CA PRO A 33 4.48 4.89 1.47
C PRO A 33 4.25 3.40 1.65
N ALA A 34 3.03 3.02 2.03
CA ALA A 34 2.67 1.62 2.21
C ALA A 34 2.94 0.83 0.92
N ARG A 35 3.39 -0.41 1.05
CA ARG A 35 3.49 -1.31 -0.10
C ARG A 35 2.10 -1.82 -0.46
N VAL A 36 1.67 -1.58 -1.70
CA VAL A 36 0.40 -2.11 -2.19
C VAL A 36 0.59 -3.58 -2.56
N LEU A 37 -0.22 -4.44 -1.97
CA LEU A 37 -0.28 -5.84 -2.35
C LEU A 37 -1.19 -5.99 -3.58
N ILE A 38 -0.62 -6.43 -4.69
CA ILE A 38 -1.35 -6.77 -5.91
C ILE A 38 -1.32 -8.29 -6.06
N CYS A 39 -2.49 -8.92 -6.02
CA CYS A 39 -2.61 -10.36 -6.11
C CYS A 39 -2.15 -10.85 -7.48
N SER A 40 -1.11 -11.69 -7.53
CA SER A 40 -0.58 -12.22 -8.79
C SER A 40 -1.52 -13.16 -9.54
N LYS A 41 -2.67 -13.54 -8.95
CA LYS A 41 -3.70 -14.39 -9.58
C LYS A 41 -4.76 -13.54 -10.27
N CYS A 42 -5.48 -12.71 -9.53
CA CYS A 42 -6.59 -11.94 -10.09
C CYS A 42 -6.24 -10.48 -10.46
N MET A 43 -5.00 -10.05 -10.21
CA MET A 43 -4.55 -8.65 -10.28
C MET A 43 -5.26 -7.70 -9.30
N GLY A 44 -6.12 -8.21 -8.41
CA GLY A 44 -6.83 -7.39 -7.42
C GLY A 44 -5.91 -6.83 -6.32
N LEU A 45 -6.32 -5.73 -5.72
CA LEU A 45 -5.58 -5.06 -4.64
C LEU A 45 -5.90 -5.67 -3.27
N GLY A 46 -4.93 -5.61 -2.34
CA GLY A 46 -5.16 -5.76 -0.90
C GLY A 46 -5.24 -7.19 -0.36
N HIS A 47 -4.92 -8.23 -1.14
CA HIS A 47 -4.94 -9.62 -0.65
C HIS A 47 -3.84 -10.49 -1.26
N PHE A 48 -3.44 -11.53 -0.53
CA PHE A 48 -2.44 -12.49 -1.00
C PHE A 48 -3.05 -13.49 -1.97
N ARG A 49 -2.22 -14.08 -2.83
CA ARG A 49 -2.64 -15.16 -3.76
C ARG A 49 -3.34 -16.31 -3.03
N LYS A 50 -2.88 -16.66 -1.81
CA LYS A 50 -3.47 -17.72 -0.99
C LYS A 50 -4.92 -17.45 -0.56
N GLN A 51 -5.31 -16.17 -0.49
CA GLN A 51 -6.66 -15.72 -0.12
C GLN A 51 -7.51 -15.39 -1.35
N CYS A 52 -6.96 -15.56 -2.56
CA CYS A 52 -7.66 -15.26 -3.79
C CYS A 52 -8.72 -16.32 -4.08
N LYS A 53 -9.97 -15.90 -4.20
CA LYS A 53 -11.10 -16.78 -4.52
C LYS A 53 -11.29 -17.04 -6.02
N GLN A 54 -10.55 -16.33 -6.88
CA GLN A 54 -10.71 -16.48 -8.32
C GLN A 54 -10.19 -17.83 -8.78
N SER A 55 -10.92 -18.53 -9.65
CA SER A 55 -10.52 -19.83 -10.20
C SER A 55 -9.39 -19.67 -11.22
N LEU A 56 -9.56 -18.73 -12.16
CA LEU A 56 -8.63 -18.46 -13.26
C LEU A 56 -7.67 -17.31 -12.95
N ASP A 57 -6.54 -17.29 -13.67
CA ASP A 57 -5.57 -16.18 -13.60
C ASP A 57 -6.02 -15.03 -14.53
N THR A 58 -5.86 -13.80 -14.06
CA THR A 58 -6.08 -12.56 -14.81
C THR A 58 -4.75 -12.10 -15.42
N CYS A 59 -4.76 -11.75 -16.70
CA CYS A 59 -3.60 -11.17 -17.37
C CYS A 59 -3.29 -9.77 -16.83
N ASP A 60 -2.03 -9.55 -16.45
CA ASP A 60 -1.53 -8.25 -16.03
C ASP A 60 -1.58 -7.22 -17.16
N LYS A 61 -1.45 -7.64 -18.42
CA LYS A 61 -1.48 -6.78 -19.60
C LYS A 61 -2.90 -6.39 -20.01
N CYS A 62 -3.77 -7.36 -20.35
CA CYS A 62 -5.10 -7.07 -20.91
C CYS A 62 -6.25 -7.10 -19.91
N GLY A 63 -5.99 -7.51 -18.67
CA GLY A 63 -6.99 -7.51 -17.60
C GLY A 63 -8.09 -8.57 -17.70
N LYS A 64 -7.99 -9.51 -18.65
CA LYS A 64 -8.96 -10.60 -18.84
C LYS A 64 -8.48 -11.89 -18.17
N THR A 65 -9.42 -12.76 -17.82
CA THR A 65 -9.15 -14.07 -17.22
C THR A 65 -8.89 -15.14 -18.27
N HIS A 66 -7.90 -16.00 -18.05
CA HIS A 66 -7.53 -17.07 -18.97
C HIS A 66 -7.26 -18.39 -18.24
N ASN A 67 -7.59 -19.51 -18.88
CA ASN A 67 -7.26 -20.86 -18.39
C ASN A 67 -5.75 -21.13 -18.46
N ASP A 68 -5.09 -20.66 -19.51
CA ASP A 68 -3.65 -20.79 -19.72
C ASP A 68 -3.00 -19.42 -19.83
N ILE A 69 -2.69 -18.87 -18.66
CA ILE A 69 -2.07 -17.55 -18.58
C ILE A 69 -0.64 -17.51 -19.10
N LYS A 70 0.07 -18.65 -19.06
CA LYS A 70 1.47 -18.74 -19.48
C LYS A 70 1.57 -18.53 -20.98
N ASN A 71 0.77 -19.27 -21.75
CA ASN A 71 0.74 -19.12 -23.20
C ASN A 71 0.12 -17.78 -23.62
N HIS A 72 -0.95 -17.34 -22.95
CA HIS A 72 -1.57 -16.05 -23.25
C HIS A 72 -0.59 -14.87 -23.06
N SER A 73 0.23 -14.88 -22.01
CA SER A 73 1.15 -13.77 -21.70
C SER A 73 2.22 -13.56 -22.77
N LEU A 74 2.58 -14.61 -23.51
CA LEU A 74 3.55 -14.56 -24.61
C LEU A 74 2.98 -13.85 -25.85
N VAL A 75 1.69 -14.06 -26.14
CA VAL A 75 1.03 -13.51 -27.34
C VAL A 75 0.26 -12.20 -27.06
N CYS A 76 -0.02 -11.89 -25.79
CA CYS A 76 -0.80 -10.72 -25.42
C CYS A 76 0.00 -9.42 -25.62
N THR A 77 -0.49 -8.59 -26.54
CA THR A 77 0.00 -7.23 -26.83
C THR A 77 -0.94 -6.13 -26.31
N GLN A 78 -2.17 -6.47 -25.94
CA GLN A 78 -3.14 -5.52 -25.42
C GLN A 78 -2.73 -5.04 -24.02
N LEU A 79 -2.80 -3.72 -23.81
CA LEU A 79 -2.58 -3.08 -22.51
C LEU A 79 -3.88 -2.41 -22.06
N GLN A 80 -4.45 -2.94 -21.00
CA GLN A 80 -5.66 -2.44 -20.38
C GLN A 80 -5.63 -2.78 -18.89
N CYS A 81 -5.52 -1.75 -18.06
CA CYS A 81 -5.50 -1.89 -16.62
C CYS A 81 -6.89 -2.26 -16.08
N ILE A 82 -7.01 -3.29 -15.23
CA ILE A 82 -8.31 -3.65 -14.63
C ILE A 82 -8.85 -2.60 -13.67
N HIS A 83 -7.99 -1.73 -13.14
CA HIS A 83 -8.37 -0.78 -12.10
C HIS A 83 -8.90 0.54 -12.67
N CYS A 84 -8.18 1.12 -13.64
CA CYS A 84 -8.54 2.41 -14.23
C CYS A 84 -8.91 2.33 -15.72
N GLN A 85 -8.86 1.14 -16.32
CA GLN A 85 -9.13 0.89 -17.75
C GLN A 85 -8.16 1.61 -18.71
N GLY A 86 -7.07 2.20 -18.20
CA GLY A 86 -6.05 2.89 -18.99
C GLY A 86 -5.08 1.95 -19.73
N ASN A 87 -4.32 2.53 -20.66
CA ASN A 87 -3.36 1.83 -21.52
C ASN A 87 -2.03 1.55 -20.80
N HIS A 88 -2.06 0.70 -19.78
CA HIS A 88 -0.88 0.21 -19.06
C HIS A 88 -1.21 -1.12 -18.37
N LYS A 89 -0.20 -1.79 -17.82
CA LYS A 89 -0.40 -3.04 -17.07
C LYS A 89 -1.15 -2.80 -15.76
N SER A 90 -1.92 -3.79 -15.33
CA SER A 90 -2.69 -3.75 -14.08
C SER A 90 -1.83 -3.64 -12.82
N ASN A 91 -0.58 -4.11 -12.86
CA ASN A 91 0.38 -4.00 -11.76
C ASN A 91 1.25 -2.73 -11.79
N ASP A 92 0.96 -1.77 -12.67
CA ASP A 92 1.72 -0.52 -12.76
C ASP A 92 1.44 0.40 -11.56
N MET A 93 2.50 0.76 -10.84
CA MET A 93 2.44 1.67 -9.69
C MET A 93 2.11 3.12 -10.07
N LYS A 94 2.16 3.48 -11.36
CA LYS A 94 1.71 4.77 -11.88
C LYS A 94 0.19 4.83 -12.08
N CYS A 95 -0.52 3.70 -11.95
CA CYS A 95 -1.97 3.67 -12.03
C CYS A 95 -2.60 4.62 -10.99
N PRO A 96 -3.54 5.52 -11.39
CA PRO A 96 -4.16 6.45 -10.44
C PRO A 96 -4.93 5.74 -9.32
N VAL A 97 -5.55 4.59 -9.61
CA VAL A 97 -6.28 3.79 -8.61
C VAL A 97 -5.33 3.11 -7.63
N VAL A 98 -4.21 2.55 -8.10
CA VAL A 98 -3.18 1.95 -7.24
C VAL A 98 -2.52 3.02 -6.37
N LYS A 99 -2.27 4.20 -6.94
CA LYS A 99 -1.74 5.36 -6.21
C LYS A 99 -2.70 5.81 -5.10
N GLN A 100 -3.99 5.88 -5.40
CA GLN A 100 -5.02 6.22 -4.41
C GLN A 100 -5.10 5.15 -3.30
N PHE A 101 -5.16 3.87 -3.67
CA PHE A 101 -5.16 2.77 -2.70
C PHE A 101 -3.92 2.82 -1.79
N ARG A 102 -2.74 3.14 -2.34
CA ARG A 102 -1.52 3.32 -1.55
C ARG A 102 -1.66 4.46 -0.54
N ALA A 103 -2.19 5.61 -0.97
CA ALA A 103 -2.37 6.76 -0.10
C ALA A 103 -3.35 6.44 1.04
N ASP A 104 -4.47 5.77 0.73
CA ASP A 104 -5.47 5.40 1.72
C ASP A 104 -4.94 4.36 2.70
N LEU A 105 -4.21 3.34 2.21
CA LEU A 105 -3.55 2.37 3.07
C LEU A 105 -2.52 3.04 3.98
N THR A 106 -1.72 3.98 3.45
CA THR A 106 -0.75 4.75 4.25
C THR A 106 -1.47 5.51 5.36
N LYS A 107 -2.54 6.26 5.05
CA LYS A 107 -3.34 6.97 6.05
C LYS A 107 -3.92 6.03 7.12
N GLN A 108 -4.44 4.87 6.71
CA GLN A 108 -4.99 3.89 7.64
C GLN A 108 -3.95 3.36 8.61
N LEU A 109 -2.79 2.94 8.11
CA LEU A 109 -1.68 2.42 8.93
C LEU A 109 -1.17 3.44 9.95
N LEU A 110 -1.34 4.72 9.66
CA LEU A 110 -0.84 5.82 10.48
C LEU A 110 -1.89 6.41 11.41
N SER A 111 -3.15 6.07 11.19
CA SER A 111 -4.22 6.52 12.07
C SER A 111 -3.96 6.03 13.51
N PRO A 112 -4.21 6.87 14.53
CA PRO A 112 -4.02 6.49 15.93
C PRO A 112 -4.81 5.22 16.32
N ALA A 113 -5.98 5.03 15.70
CA ALA A 113 -6.81 3.84 15.88
C ALA A 113 -6.11 2.54 15.40
N PHE A 114 -5.25 2.63 14.39
CA PHE A 114 -4.48 1.50 13.89
C PHE A 114 -3.24 1.23 14.76
N ARG A 115 -2.62 2.28 15.34
CA ARG A 115 -1.53 2.14 16.32
C ARG A 115 -1.99 1.38 17.58
N TYR A 116 -3.21 1.62 18.06
CA TYR A 116 -3.79 0.90 19.21
C TYR A 116 -4.04 -0.58 18.93
N LYS A 117 -4.51 -0.94 17.72
CA LYS A 117 -4.68 -2.35 17.34
C LYS A 117 -3.36 -3.14 17.24
N GLN A 118 -2.20 -2.47 17.12
CA GLN A 118 -0.91 -3.16 17.07
C GLN A 118 -0.46 -3.65 18.44
N GLN A 119 -0.92 -3.02 19.53
CA GLN A 119 -0.53 -3.39 20.89
C GLN A 119 -1.20 -4.69 21.38
N ASP A 120 -2.38 -5.02 20.85
CA ASP A 120 -3.07 -6.29 21.09
C ASP A 120 -2.75 -7.34 20.01
N ASN A 121 -1.46 -7.63 19.76
CA ASN A 121 -0.88 -8.81 19.08
C ASN A 121 -1.57 -9.48 17.87
N ASN A 122 -2.57 -8.89 17.20
CA ASN A 122 -3.20 -9.43 16.00
C ASN A 122 -3.87 -8.30 15.19
N ILE A 123 -3.12 -7.67 14.27
CA ILE A 123 -3.71 -6.76 13.29
C ILE A 123 -4.28 -7.54 12.11
N TYR A 124 -5.59 -7.50 11.98
CA TYR A 124 -6.31 -7.81 10.75
C TYR A 124 -6.56 -6.51 10.00
N LEU A 125 -6.01 -6.38 8.78
CA LEU A 125 -6.52 -5.41 7.82
C LEU A 125 -7.94 -5.85 7.45
N ASN A 126 -8.93 -5.21 8.07
CA ASN A 126 -10.33 -5.52 7.83
C ASN A 126 -10.66 -5.13 6.38
N SER A 127 -10.82 -6.13 5.52
CA SER A 127 -11.15 -5.97 4.10
C SER A 127 -12.57 -5.43 3.86
N THR A 128 -13.23 -4.87 4.87
CA THR A 128 -14.67 -4.55 4.86
C THR A 128 -15.03 -3.21 4.24
N ASN A 129 -14.06 -2.35 3.90
CA ASN A 129 -14.34 -1.07 3.20
C ASN A 129 -13.94 -1.05 1.73
N PHE A 130 -13.46 -2.16 1.18
CA PHE A 130 -13.43 -2.36 -0.26
C PHE A 130 -14.38 -3.51 -0.57
N GLN A 131 -15.56 -3.20 -1.10
CA GLN A 131 -16.45 -4.22 -1.64
C GLN A 131 -15.90 -4.64 -3.03
N PRO A 132 -15.31 -5.84 -3.18
CA PRO A 132 -15.29 -6.48 -4.49
C PRO A 132 -16.73 -6.85 -4.88
N PRO A 133 -17.02 -7.03 -6.18
CA PRO A 133 -18.34 -7.51 -6.61
C PRO A 133 -18.69 -8.82 -5.90
N LYS A 134 -19.95 -8.88 -5.46
CA LYS A 134 -20.56 -9.80 -4.49
C LYS A 134 -20.02 -11.25 -4.54
N GLY A 135 -19.45 -11.70 -3.43
CA GLY A 135 -19.08 -13.11 -3.20
C GLY A 135 -18.77 -13.41 -1.74
N ASN A 136 -19.77 -14.00 -1.06
CA ASN A 136 -19.92 -14.42 0.35
C ASN A 136 -18.71 -14.47 1.32
N PRO A 137 -18.90 -14.13 2.62
CA PRO A 137 -17.84 -14.03 3.61
C PRO A 137 -17.58 -15.37 4.32
N SER A 138 -16.31 -15.66 4.60
CA SER A 138 -15.88 -16.52 5.71
C SER A 138 -14.43 -16.18 6.06
N SER A 139 -14.22 -15.96 7.35
CA SER A 139 -13.04 -15.47 8.05
C SER A 139 -11.81 -16.39 7.89
N ILE A 140 -10.59 -15.88 8.12
CA ILE A 140 -9.49 -16.49 8.93
C ILE A 140 -8.10 -15.85 8.65
N THR A 141 -7.35 -15.76 9.76
CA THR A 141 -6.01 -15.25 10.15
C THR A 141 -4.78 -15.62 9.31
N THR A 142 -3.75 -14.75 9.28
CA THR A 142 -2.29 -15.11 9.35
C THR A 142 -1.32 -13.89 9.24
N PRO A 143 -0.04 -13.99 9.72
CA PRO A 143 0.84 -12.85 10.08
C PRO A 143 1.81 -12.35 8.98
N ILE A 144 2.36 -11.13 9.14
CA ILE A 144 3.18 -10.34 8.17
C ILE A 144 4.40 -9.66 8.87
N PRO A 145 5.52 -9.36 8.17
CA PRO A 145 6.78 -8.93 8.77
C PRO A 145 6.96 -7.41 8.97
N THR A 146 7.98 -7.06 9.75
CA THR A 146 8.32 -5.79 10.40
C THR A 146 8.64 -4.61 9.45
N ILE A 147 8.17 -3.40 9.78
CA ILE A 147 8.44 -2.14 9.06
C ILE A 147 9.47 -1.30 9.86
N GLY A 148 10.51 -0.79 9.19
CA GLY A 148 11.45 0.21 9.74
C GLY A 148 10.99 1.66 9.49
N HIS A 149 11.17 2.53 10.48
CA HIS A 149 10.76 3.95 10.45
C HIS A 149 11.97 4.88 10.25
N SER A 150 11.80 6.01 9.54
CA SER A 150 12.81 7.09 9.38
C SER A 150 12.12 8.44 9.15
N ALA A 151 12.81 9.56 9.43
CA ALA A 151 12.30 10.95 9.25
C ALA A 151 12.88 11.62 7.98
N MET A 152 12.17 12.56 7.36
CA MET A 152 12.64 13.40 6.24
C MET A 152 12.42 14.89 6.56
N ILE A 153 13.27 15.75 5.99
CA ILE A 153 13.29 17.20 6.19
C ILE A 153 13.14 17.87 4.81
N HIS A 154 12.27 18.88 4.70
CA HIS A 154 12.10 19.67 3.48
C HIS A 154 12.60 21.11 3.70
N HIS A 155 13.27 21.68 2.68
CA HIS A 155 13.78 23.05 2.69
C HIS A 155 12.76 24.01 2.08
N THR A 156 12.41 25.06 2.82
CA THR A 156 11.53 26.16 2.38
C THR A 156 12.34 27.45 2.38
N GLN A 157 12.23 28.20 1.27
CA GLN A 157 12.79 29.55 1.10
C GLN A 157 11.89 30.59 1.77
#